data_AF-A0A430JII2-F1
#
_entry.id   AF-A0A430JII2-F1
#
_cell.length_a   1.000
_cell.length_b   1.000
_cell.length_c   1.000
_cell.angle_alpha   90.00
_cell.angle_beta   90.00
_cell.angle_gamma   90.00
#
_symmetry.space_group_name_H-M   'P 1'
#
loop_
_entity.id
_entity.type
_entity.pdbx_description
1 polymer ?
#
loop_
_entity_poly.entity_id
_entity_poly.type
_entity_poly.pdbx_seq_one_letter_code
_entity_poly.pdbx_strand_id
1 'polypeptide(L)'
;MPRKLLLIICREKHTRIGIINGPSLISTARERRQGALIGLEESGIALAPEYIVEGSYTRESDRLAIRRLMALLDPPTAIFSAKMR
;
A
#
# COMPACT_ATOMS: atom_id res chain seq x y z
N MET A 1 -1.96 3.86 -13.51
CA MET A 1 -2.50 2.48 -13.37
C MET A 1 -3.22 2.28 -12.01
N PRO A 2 -4.30 3.00 -11.70
CA PRO A 2 -5.13 2.74 -10.49
C PRO A 2 -6.11 1.55 -10.63
N ARG A 3 -6.45 1.15 -11.87
CA ARG A 3 -7.47 0.10 -12.15
C ARG A 3 -7.16 -1.30 -11.60
N LYS A 4 -5.89 -1.70 -11.48
CA LYS A 4 -5.54 -3.05 -10.97
C LYS A 4 -5.80 -3.20 -9.47
N LEU A 5 -5.65 -2.12 -8.72
CA LEU A 5 -5.90 -2.11 -7.28
C LEU A 5 -7.39 -2.32 -7.01
N LEU A 6 -8.23 -1.57 -7.73
CA LEU A 6 -9.69 -1.66 -7.70
C LEU A 6 -10.20 -3.08 -8.00
N LEU A 7 -9.62 -3.77 -8.99
CA LEU A 7 -10.01 -5.13 -9.37
C LEU A 7 -9.75 -6.18 -8.28
N ILE A 8 -8.66 -6.06 -7.53
CA ILE A 8 -8.33 -7.01 -6.45
C ILE A 8 -9.28 -6.79 -5.25
N ILE A 9 -9.54 -5.52 -4.95
CA ILE A 9 -10.41 -5.10 -3.84
C ILE A 9 -11.86 -5.55 -4.07
N CYS A 10 -12.38 -5.32 -5.28
CA CYS A 10 -13.75 -5.69 -5.62
C CYS A 10 -14.00 -7.20 -5.64
N ARG A 11 -12.98 -8.03 -5.92
CA ARG A 11 -13.18 -9.50 -6.02
C ARG A 11 -13.16 -10.22 -4.67
N GLU A 12 -12.45 -9.71 -3.67
CA GLU A 12 -12.20 -10.44 -2.42
C GLU A 12 -12.79 -9.75 -1.17
N LYS A 13 -13.54 -8.64 -1.32
CA LYS A 13 -14.13 -7.86 -0.20
C LYS A 13 -13.12 -7.45 0.89
N HIS A 14 -11.85 -7.27 0.52
CA HIS A 14 -10.83 -6.82 1.46
C HIS A 14 -11.04 -5.36 1.83
N THR A 15 -11.22 -5.07 3.11
CA THR A 15 -11.40 -3.71 3.64
C THR A 15 -10.15 -3.15 4.33
N ARG A 16 -9.20 -4.03 4.73
CA ARG A 16 -7.93 -3.65 5.37
C ARG A 16 -6.78 -3.92 4.42
N ILE A 17 -6.25 -2.86 3.80
CA ILE A 17 -5.22 -2.97 2.77
C ILE A 17 -3.97 -2.28 3.29
N GLY A 18 -2.81 -2.93 3.21
CA GLY A 18 -1.52 -2.32 3.50
C GLY A 18 -0.88 -1.78 2.22
N ILE A 19 -0.19 -0.65 2.27
CA ILE A 19 0.62 -0.12 1.18
C ILE A 19 2.08 -0.11 1.59
N ILE A 20 2.93 -0.76 0.80
CA ILE A 20 4.38 -0.61 0.88
C ILE A 20 4.82 0.34 -0.23
N ASN A 21 5.21 1.56 0.15
CA ASN A 21 5.67 2.57 -0.80
C ASN A 21 7.18 2.50 -1.02
N GLY A 22 7.66 2.99 -2.17
CA GLY A 22 9.09 3.29 -2.34
C GLY A 22 9.51 4.53 -1.53
N PRO A 23 10.81 4.89 -1.55
CA PRO A 23 11.32 6.03 -0.79
C PRO A 23 10.61 7.35 -1.18
N SER A 24 10.03 8.04 -0.20
CA SER A 24 9.28 9.29 -0.39
C SER A 24 10.11 10.48 -0.89
N LEU A 25 11.44 10.33 -0.89
CA LEU A 25 12.40 11.28 -1.47
C LEU A 25 12.38 11.27 -3.01
N ILE A 26 11.80 10.25 -3.62
CA ILE A 26 11.65 10.17 -5.07
C ILE A 26 10.28 10.73 -5.46
N SER A 27 10.26 11.81 -6.23
CA SER A 27 9.04 12.51 -6.67
C SER A 27 8.00 11.56 -7.25
N THR A 28 8.44 10.61 -8.08
CA THR A 28 7.58 9.60 -8.71
C THR A 28 6.96 8.62 -7.70
N ALA A 29 7.62 8.34 -6.56
CA ALA A 29 7.07 7.48 -5.51
C ALA A 29 5.96 8.21 -4.73
N ARG A 30 6.07 9.54 -4.58
CA ARG A 30 5.02 10.37 -3.98
C ARG A 30 3.78 10.43 -4.84
N GLU A 31 3.93 10.66 -6.14
CA GLU A 31 2.81 10.67 -7.10
C GLU A 31 2.09 9.32 -7.16
N ARG A 32 2.83 8.21 -7.17
CA ARG A 32 2.23 6.86 -7.13
C ARG A 32 1.47 6.61 -5.83
N ARG A 33 2.00 7.03 -4.69
CA ARG A 33 1.30 6.96 -3.39
C ARG A 33 0.01 7.76 -3.45
N GLN A 34 0.07 9.00 -3.91
CA GLN A 34 -1.10 9.87 -3.97
C GLN A 34 -2.18 9.31 -4.91
N GLY A 35 -1.80 8.80 -6.08
CA GLY A 35 -2.75 8.14 -7.00
C GLY A 35 -3.36 6.86 -6.44
N ALA A 36 -2.60 6.09 -5.64
CA ALA A 36 -3.15 4.92 -4.94
C ALA A 36 -4.13 5.33 -3.85
N LEU A 37 -3.83 6.36 -3.06
CA LEU A 37 -4.71 6.88 -2.02
C LEU A 37 -6.03 7.39 -2.60
N ILE A 38 -5.97 8.20 -3.67
CA ILE A 38 -7.16 8.70 -4.36
C ILE A 38 -8.02 7.54 -4.87
N GLY A 39 -7.43 6.56 -5.56
CA GLY A 39 -8.20 5.43 -6.09
C GLY A 39 -8.85 4.54 -5.01
N LEU A 40 -8.26 4.50 -3.81
CA LEU A 40 -8.82 3.76 -2.66
C LEU A 40 -9.96 4.53 -1.99
N GLU A 41 -9.78 5.84 -1.83
CA GLU A 41 -10.81 6.74 -1.33
C GLU A 41 -12.05 6.75 -2.25
N GLU A 42 -11.85 6.84 -3.57
CA GLU A 42 -12.90 6.71 -4.59
C GLU A 42 -13.62 5.35 -4.53
N SER A 43 -12.97 4.32 -3.99
CA SER A 43 -13.54 2.99 -3.79
C SER A 43 -14.21 2.80 -2.42
N GLY A 44 -14.31 3.87 -1.62
CA GLY A 44 -14.89 3.83 -0.27
C GLY A 44 -13.98 3.21 0.79
N ILE A 45 -12.68 3.05 0.51
CA ILE A 45 -11.71 2.48 1.45
C ILE A 45 -10.82 3.60 2.00
N ALA A 46 -11.08 3.95 3.26
CA ALA A 46 -10.23 4.84 4.02
C ALA A 46 -9.01 4.08 4.56
N LEU A 47 -7.82 4.45 4.11
CA LEU A 47 -6.56 3.91 4.62
C LEU A 47 -6.12 4.68 5.86
N ALA A 48 -6.05 4.01 7.01
CA ALA A 48 -5.38 4.59 8.16
C ALA A 48 -3.86 4.69 7.91
N PRO A 49 -3.19 5.76 8.38
CA PRO A 49 -1.77 5.98 8.14
C PRO A 49 -0.86 4.82 8.55
N GLU A 50 -1.25 4.07 9.57
CA GLU A 50 -0.58 2.85 10.06
C GLU A 50 -0.47 1.72 9.02
N TYR A 51 -1.37 1.67 8.04
CA TYR A 51 -1.32 0.72 6.93
C TYR A 51 -0.39 1.16 5.81
N ILE A 52 0.24 2.33 5.90
CA ILE A 52 1.16 2.84 4.89
C ILE A 52 2.58 2.78 5.46
N VAL A 53 3.40 1.88 4.91
CA VAL A 53 4.80 1.72 5.32
C VAL A 53 5.70 2.12 4.16
N GLU A 54 6.72 2.91 4.47
CA GLU A 54 7.79 3.19 3.53
C GLU A 54 8.80 2.04 3.53
N GLY A 55 9.03 1.46 2.35
CA GLY A 55 10.11 0.53 2.08
C GLY A 55 11.27 1.22 1.36
N SER A 56 12.45 0.61 1.45
CA SER A 56 13.61 0.96 0.63
C SER A 56 13.68 0.02 -0.60
N TYR A 57 14.62 0.19 -1.52
CA TYR A 57 14.75 -0.72 -2.68
C TYR A 57 15.42 -2.07 -2.35
N THR A 58 15.51 -2.44 -1.07
CA THR A 58 16.17 -3.67 -0.64
C THR A 58 15.15 -4.73 -0.22
N ARG A 59 15.46 -6.01 -0.48
CA ARG A 59 14.62 -7.15 -0.04
C ARG A 59 14.42 -7.19 1.47
N GLU A 60 15.43 -6.77 2.24
CA GLU A 60 15.34 -6.70 3.70
C GLU A 60 14.36 -5.61 4.16
N SER A 61 14.31 -4.47 3.46
CA SER A 61 13.31 -3.45 3.75
C SER A 61 11.89 -3.90 3.43
N ASP A 62 11.68 -4.75 2.41
CA ASP A 62 10.39 -5.37 2.13
C ASP A 62 9.94 -6.29 3.26
N ARG A 63 10.85 -7.17 3.72
CA ARG A 63 10.56 -8.05 4.84
C ARG A 63 10.22 -7.29 6.11
N LEU A 64 10.94 -6.21 6.39
CA LEU A 64 10.65 -5.35 7.54
C LEU A 64 9.31 -4.63 7.40
N ALA A 65 9.00 -4.11 6.21
CA ALA A 65 7.75 -3.42 5.95
C ALA A 65 6.54 -4.35 6.09
N ILE A 66 6.64 -5.57 5.55
CA ILE A 66 5.62 -6.61 5.73
C ILE A 66 5.47 -6.96 7.20
N ARG A 67 6.58 -7.17 7.93
CA ARG A 67 6.54 -7.48 9.37
C ARG A 67 5.87 -6.37 10.18
N ARG A 68 6.12 -5.10 9.86
CA ARG A 68 5.46 -3.95 10.52
C ARG A 68 3.96 -3.97 10.31
N LEU A 69 3.52 -4.19 9.07
CA LEU A 69 2.08 -4.28 8.74
C LEU A 69 1.40 -5.46 9.44
N MET A 70 2.06 -6.61 9.48
CA MET A 70 1.52 -7.82 10.13
C MET A 70 1.57 -7.77 11.67
N ALA A 71 2.27 -6.80 12.25
CA ALA A 71 2.36 -6.58 13.70
C ALA A 71 1.33 -5.56 14.22
N LEU A 72 0.50 -4.98 13.35
CA LEU A 72 -0.61 -4.13 13.75
C LEU A 72 -1.66 -4.94 14.55
N LEU A 73 -2.42 -4.25 15.41
CA LEU A 73 -3.51 -4.87 16.16
C LEU A 73 -4.53 -5.54 15.22
N ASP A 74 -4.86 -4.85 14.14
CA ASP A 74 -5.64 -5.38 13.02
C ASP A 74 -4.76 -5.42 11.76
N PRO A 75 -4.12 -6.55 11.43
CA PRO A 75 -3.26 -6.61 10.25
C PRO A 75 -4.07 -6.51 8.94
N PRO A 76 -3.45 -6.00 7.86
CA PRO A 76 -4.09 -5.95 6.56
C PRO A 76 -4.36 -7.35 6.01
N THR A 77 -5.46 -7.48 5.27
CA THR A 77 -5.82 -8.72 4.56
C THR A 77 -5.20 -8.79 3.17
N ALA A 78 -4.74 -7.66 2.64
CA ALA A 78 -4.02 -7.57 1.37
C ALA A 78 -2.92 -6.50 1.45
N ILE A 79 -1.79 -6.72 0.78
CA ILE A 79 -0.69 -5.75 0.73
C ILE A 79 -0.43 -5.37 -0.72
N PHE A 80 -0.41 -4.07 -1.01
CA PHE A 80 -0.02 -3.50 -2.30
C PHE A 80 1.40 -2.95 -2.24
N SER A 81 2.28 -3.45 -3.10
CA SER A 81 3.62 -2.89 -3.27
C SER A 81 3.63 -1.89 -4.42
N ALA A 82 3.79 -0.61 -4.10
CA ALA A 82 3.86 0.49 -5.07
C ALA A 82 5.29 0.72 -5.62
N LYS A 83 6.13 -0.32 -5.59
CA LYS A 83 7.49 -0.27 -6.12
C LYS A 83 7.47 -0.39 -7.65
N MET A 84 8.10 0.56 -8.32
CA MET A 84 8.36 0.50 -9.75
C MET A 84 9.72 -0.18 -9.90
N ARG A 85 9.75 -1.32 -10.59
CA ARG A 85 10.99 -1.98 -11.01
C ARG A 85 11.58 -1.24 -12.20
#